data_AF-A0A1G8DLY1-F1
#
_entry.id   AF-A0A1G8DLY1-F1
#
_cell.length_a   1.000
_cell.length_b   1.000
_cell.length_c   1.000
_cell.angle_alpha   90.00
_cell.angle_beta   90.00
_cell.angle_gamma   90.00
#
_symmetry.space_group_name_H-M   'P 1'
#
loop_
_entity.id
_entity.type
_entity.pdbx_description
1 polymer ?
#
loop_
_entity_poly.entity_id
_entity_poly.type
_entity_poly.pdbx_seq_one_letter_code
_entity_poly.pdbx_strand_id
1 'polypeptide(L)'
;MAFSTPPNNKAFRSAPILNPGNVNVATAKAIAKLTNPLADAVKEDHNPDSKSLEIPSGSGICSACIAAEMIELLYWMAILRGVPLADITGANADISSVIEEVSLAYSRALEDNLSAGRIQ
;
A
#
# COMPACT_ATOMS: atom_id res chain seq x y z
N MET A 1 -24.02 -26.03 -11.57
CA MET A 1 -23.25 -24.82 -11.20
C MET A 1 -21.82 -25.26 -10.98
N ALA A 2 -20.92 -25.00 -11.92
CA ALA A 2 -19.55 -25.49 -11.89
C ALA A 2 -18.65 -24.44 -11.23
N PHE A 3 -17.96 -24.83 -10.15
CA PHE A 3 -16.97 -24.02 -9.46
C PHE A 3 -15.72 -23.90 -10.36
N SER A 4 -15.37 -22.67 -10.76
CA SER A 4 -14.12 -22.40 -11.47
C SER A 4 -12.95 -22.65 -10.53
N THR A 5 -11.99 -23.47 -10.96
CA THR A 5 -10.74 -23.67 -10.24
C THR A 5 -9.85 -22.42 -10.35
N PRO A 6 -9.10 -22.06 -9.29
CA PRO A 6 -8.22 -20.89 -9.33
C PRO A 6 -7.06 -21.09 -10.32
N PRO A 7 -6.58 -20.02 -10.98
CA PRO A 7 -5.50 -20.10 -11.95
C PRO A 7 -4.19 -20.60 -11.32
N ASN A 8 -3.47 -21.42 -12.09
CA ASN A 8 -2.24 -22.10 -11.71
C ASN A 8 -1.11 -21.10 -11.39
N ASN A 9 -0.81 -20.88 -10.11
CA ASN A 9 0.20 -19.92 -9.66
C ASN A 9 1.67 -20.34 -9.91
N LYS A 10 2.03 -20.83 -11.10
CA LYS A 10 3.43 -21.13 -11.46
C LYS A 10 4.34 -19.89 -11.39
N ALA A 11 3.77 -18.67 -11.40
CA ALA A 11 4.49 -17.41 -11.21
C ALA A 11 4.89 -17.11 -9.75
N PHE A 12 4.36 -17.83 -8.75
CA PHE A 12 4.68 -17.59 -7.33
C PHE A 12 6.03 -18.20 -6.87
N ARG A 13 6.69 -18.99 -7.73
CA ARG A 13 7.91 -19.74 -7.37
C ARG A 13 9.22 -18.98 -7.57
N SER A 14 9.18 -17.73 -8.02
CA SER A 14 10.38 -16.92 -8.22
C SER A 14 10.62 -15.89 -7.11
N ALA A 15 9.78 -15.86 -6.07
CA ALA A 15 10.17 -15.20 -4.84
C ALA A 15 11.36 -15.99 -4.23
N PRO A 16 12.45 -15.33 -3.81
CA PRO A 16 13.55 -16.03 -3.16
C PRO A 16 13.07 -16.60 -1.83
N ILE A 17 12.64 -17.87 -1.85
CA ILE A 17 12.41 -18.63 -0.64
C ILE A 17 13.79 -18.89 -0.04
N LEU A 18 14.10 -18.16 1.04
CA LEU A 18 15.28 -18.40 1.86
C LEU A 18 15.23 -19.86 2.35
N ASN A 19 16.04 -20.73 1.74
CA ASN A 19 16.27 -22.08 2.24
C ASN A 19 17.05 -21.97 3.55
N PRO A 20 16.48 -22.33 4.72
CA PRO A 20 17.10 -22.07 6.02
C PRO A 20 18.28 -23.01 6.32
N GLY A 21 18.59 -23.97 5.45
CA GLY A 21 19.49 -25.07 5.77
C GLY A 21 20.91 -25.02 5.22
N ASN A 22 21.30 -24.07 4.34
CA ASN A 22 22.64 -24.14 3.76
C ASN A 22 23.17 -22.83 3.16
N VAL A 23 23.22 -21.75 3.96
CA VAL A 23 23.87 -20.51 3.53
C VAL A 23 24.88 -20.09 4.58
N ASN A 24 26.17 -20.28 4.27
CA ASN A 24 27.27 -19.70 5.02
C ASN A 24 27.29 -18.19 4.71
N VAL A 25 26.36 -17.44 5.33
CA VAL A 25 26.17 -16.00 5.14
C VAL A 25 26.85 -15.28 6.28
N ALA A 26 28.13 -14.99 6.09
CA ALA A 26 28.83 -13.96 6.87
C ALA A 26 28.35 -12.54 6.47
N THR A 27 27.04 -12.35 6.32
CA THR A 27 26.41 -11.04 6.16
C THR A 27 25.54 -10.87 7.40
N ALA A 28 26.14 -10.33 8.46
CA ALA A 28 25.37 -9.78 9.56
C ALA A 28 24.37 -8.79 8.95
N LYS A 29 23.09 -9.18 8.91
CA LYS A 29 22.02 -8.38 8.33
C LYS A 29 21.98 -7.09 9.15
N ALA A 30 22.48 -5.99 8.59
CA ALA A 30 22.45 -4.70 9.26
C ALA A 30 20.99 -4.41 9.62
N ILE A 31 20.70 -4.37 10.92
CA ILE A 31 19.36 -4.00 11.40
C ILE A 31 19.18 -2.54 11.02
N ALA A 32 18.12 -2.24 10.27
CA ALA A 32 17.79 -0.87 9.91
C ALA A 32 17.62 -0.04 11.19
N LYS A 33 18.31 1.10 11.28
CA LYS A 33 18.20 2.05 12.39
C LYS A 33 17.08 3.04 12.12
N LEU A 34 16.57 3.67 13.18
CA LEU A 34 15.67 4.81 13.04
C LEU A 34 16.38 5.93 12.27
N THR A 35 15.74 6.40 11.21
CA THR A 35 16.23 7.52 10.42
C THR A 35 15.77 8.82 11.08
N ASN A 36 16.71 9.58 11.64
CA ASN A 36 16.51 10.91 12.19
C ASN A 36 15.28 11.06 13.14
N PRO A 37 15.22 10.33 14.26
CA PRO A 37 14.08 10.38 15.18
C PRO A 37 13.91 11.73 15.91
N LEU A 38 14.88 12.65 15.79
CA LEU A 38 14.90 13.95 16.45
C LEU A 38 14.81 15.13 15.47
N ALA A 39 14.37 14.87 14.23
CA ALA A 39 14.28 15.91 13.19
C ALA A 39 13.46 17.13 13.64
N ASP A 40 12.38 16.88 14.38
CA ASP A 40 11.42 17.89 14.84
C ASP A 40 11.88 18.69 16.09
N ALA A 41 13.12 18.48 16.55
CA ALA A 41 13.70 19.28 17.63
C ALA A 41 14.42 20.55 17.13
N VAL A 42 14.67 20.64 15.82
CA VAL A 42 15.36 21.77 15.19
C VAL A 42 14.39 22.94 15.05
N LYS A 43 14.85 24.15 15.38
CA LYS A 43 14.10 25.37 15.13
C LYS A 43 14.53 25.98 13.80
N GLU A 44 13.56 26.42 13.04
CA GLU A 44 13.80 27.12 11.78
C GLU A 44 14.03 28.62 12.04
N ASP A 45 15.08 29.18 11.46
CA ASP A 45 15.42 30.61 11.61
C ASP A 45 14.66 31.52 10.63
N HIS A 46 14.19 30.96 9.51
CA HIS A 46 13.65 31.72 8.38
C HIS A 46 12.31 31.20 7.84
N ASN A 47 11.88 30.02 8.27
CA ASN A 47 10.64 29.37 7.85
C ASN A 47 9.72 29.12 9.05
N PRO A 48 8.44 28.80 8.82
CA PRO A 48 7.57 28.34 9.89
C PRO A 48 8.19 27.16 10.63
N ASP A 49 8.08 27.17 11.96
CA ASP A 49 8.53 26.07 12.81
C ASP A 49 7.86 24.76 12.36
N SER A 50 8.58 23.63 12.39
CA SER A 50 8.06 22.34 11.90
C SER A 50 6.76 21.92 12.59
N LYS A 51 6.58 22.36 13.84
CA LYS A 51 5.40 22.13 14.70
C LYS A 51 4.23 23.05 14.42
N SER A 52 4.44 24.11 13.65
CA SER A 52 3.39 25.08 13.34
C SER A 52 2.46 24.62 12.23
N LEU A 53 2.84 23.58 11.48
CA LEU A 53 2.02 23.01 10.42
C LEU A 53 1.14 21.90 10.97
N GLU A 54 -0.17 22.15 11.04
CA GLU A 54 -1.14 21.10 11.38
C GLU A 54 -1.41 20.19 10.17
N ILE A 55 -1.25 18.89 10.38
CA ILE A 55 -1.62 17.85 9.41
C ILE A 55 -2.83 17.10 9.98
N PRO A 56 -3.87 16.82 9.17
CA PRO A 56 -4.98 15.99 9.59
C PRO A 56 -4.52 14.65 10.18
N SER A 57 -5.21 14.18 11.20
CA SER A 57 -4.96 12.86 11.77
C SER A 57 -5.07 11.77 10.69
N GLY A 58 -4.10 10.85 10.69
CA GLY A 58 -4.14 9.68 9.82
C GLY A 58 -5.37 8.80 10.09
N SER A 59 -5.72 8.00 9.09
CA SER A 59 -6.80 7.02 9.17
C SER A 59 -6.53 5.98 10.26
N GLY A 60 -7.56 5.60 11.02
CA GLY A 60 -7.44 4.57 12.06
C GLY A 60 -7.17 3.19 11.48
N ILE A 61 -6.42 2.33 12.18
CA ILE A 61 -5.96 1.02 11.69
C ILE A 61 -7.09 0.08 11.23
N CYS A 62 -8.28 0.18 11.84
CA CYS A 62 -9.46 -0.61 11.48
C CYS A 62 -10.49 0.17 10.63
N SER A 63 -10.11 1.32 10.07
CA SER A 63 -11.02 2.14 9.25
C SER A 63 -11.18 1.58 7.84
N ALA A 64 -12.34 1.85 7.23
CA ALA A 64 -12.54 1.51 5.81
C ALA A 64 -11.57 2.26 4.89
N CYS A 65 -11.08 3.45 5.30
CA CYS A 65 -10.04 4.18 4.58
C CYS A 65 -8.72 3.42 4.52
N ILE A 66 -8.23 2.91 5.66
CA ILE A 66 -7.01 2.08 5.65
C ILE A 66 -7.21 0.84 4.78
N ALA A 67 -8.38 0.20 4.83
CA ALA A 67 -8.65 -0.94 3.96
C ALA A 67 -8.57 -0.56 2.46
N ALA A 68 -9.17 0.57 2.08
CA ALA A 68 -9.11 1.08 0.71
C ALA A 68 -7.68 1.47 0.30
N GLU A 69 -6.94 2.18 1.15
CA GLU A 69 -5.53 2.54 0.94
C GLU A 69 -4.66 1.28 0.76
N MET A 70 -4.86 0.24 1.57
CA MET A 70 -4.14 -1.02 1.46
C MET A 70 -4.45 -1.75 0.14
N ILE A 71 -5.72 -1.76 -0.29
CA ILE A 71 -6.13 -2.38 -1.56
C ILE A 71 -5.50 -1.64 -2.75
N GLU A 72 -5.62 -0.31 -2.78
CA GLU A 72 -5.14 0.54 -3.88
C GLU A 72 -3.60 0.56 -3.94
N LEU A 73 -2.95 1.09 -2.91
CA LEU A 73 -1.51 1.43 -2.93
C LEU A 73 -0.62 0.21 -2.68
N LEU A 74 -1.06 -0.74 -1.86
CA LEU A 74 -0.16 -1.79 -1.38
C LEU A 74 -0.36 -3.13 -2.10
N TYR A 75 -1.59 -3.48 -2.46
CA TYR A 75 -1.84 -4.69 -3.24
C TYR A 75 -1.79 -4.43 -4.74
N TRP A 76 -2.66 -3.58 -5.26
CA TRP A 76 -2.77 -3.42 -6.71
C TRP A 76 -1.58 -2.70 -7.34
N MET A 77 -1.11 -1.58 -6.78
CA MET A 77 0.09 -0.92 -7.33
C MET A 77 1.35 -1.79 -7.22
N ALA A 78 1.46 -2.68 -6.22
CA ALA A 78 2.58 -3.60 -6.13
C ALA A 78 2.52 -4.68 -7.22
N ILE A 79 1.33 -5.23 -7.48
CA ILE A 79 1.10 -6.23 -8.54
C ILE A 79 1.32 -5.61 -9.91
N LEU A 80 0.82 -4.40 -10.15
CA LEU A 80 0.87 -3.72 -11.43
C LEU A 80 2.19 -3.00 -11.70
N ARG A 81 3.17 -3.05 -10.80
CA ARG A 81 4.46 -2.33 -10.94
C ARG A 81 5.21 -2.66 -12.23
N GLY A 82 5.00 -3.83 -12.80
CA GLY A 82 5.62 -4.27 -14.06
C GLY A 82 4.83 -3.91 -15.32
N VAL A 83 3.63 -3.35 -15.20
CA VAL A 83 2.76 -3.03 -16.34
C VAL A 83 3.15 -1.68 -16.94
N PRO A 84 3.46 -1.59 -18.25
CA PRO A 84 3.72 -0.32 -18.91
C PRO A 84 2.51 0.61 -18.80
N LEU A 85 2.75 1.90 -18.55
CA LEU A 85 1.67 2.88 -18.41
C LEU A 85 0.76 2.95 -19.64
N ALA A 86 1.29 2.72 -20.84
CA ALA A 86 0.49 2.68 -22.07
C ALA A 86 -0.56 1.56 -22.06
N ASP A 87 -0.22 0.43 -21.46
CA ASP A 87 -1.09 -0.74 -21.36
C ASP A 87 -2.16 -0.57 -20.26
N ILE A 88 -2.01 0.45 -19.39
CA ILE A 88 -3.00 0.76 -18.34
C ILE A 88 -4.33 1.22 -18.93
N THR A 89 -4.29 1.90 -20.08
CA THR A 89 -5.47 2.40 -20.79
C THR A 89 -6.09 1.37 -21.75
N GLY A 90 -5.46 0.21 -21.90
CA GLY A 90 -5.91 -0.85 -22.81
C GLY A 90 -7.04 -1.72 -22.24
N ALA A 91 -7.68 -2.50 -23.11
CA ALA A 91 -8.68 -3.51 -22.74
C ALA A 91 -8.03 -4.75 -22.09
N ASN A 92 -7.22 -4.53 -21.06
CA ASN A 92 -6.66 -5.60 -20.24
C ASN A 92 -7.69 -5.97 -19.15
N ALA A 93 -8.17 -7.20 -19.18
CA ALA A 93 -9.17 -7.71 -18.24
C ALA A 93 -8.73 -7.58 -16.77
N ASP A 94 -7.42 -7.66 -16.51
CA ASP A 94 -6.87 -7.51 -15.17
C ASP A 94 -7.10 -6.08 -14.63
N ILE A 95 -7.01 -5.07 -15.50
CA ILE A 95 -7.15 -3.66 -15.13
C ILE A 95 -8.60 -3.29 -14.87
N SER A 96 -9.54 -3.82 -15.66
CA SER A 96 -10.97 -3.63 -15.38
C SER A 96 -11.34 -4.17 -14.01
N SER A 97 -10.81 -5.34 -13.62
CA SER A 97 -11.05 -5.91 -12.29
C SER A 97 -10.46 -5.06 -11.17
N VAL A 98 -9.26 -4.50 -11.37
CA VAL A 98 -8.64 -3.55 -10.43
C VAL A 98 -9.51 -2.32 -10.23
N ILE A 99 -10.00 -1.73 -11.32
CA ILE A 99 -10.84 -0.54 -11.27
C ILE A 99 -12.12 -0.82 -10.48
N GLU A 100 -12.77 -1.96 -10.72
CA GLU A 100 -13.98 -2.35 -9.99
C GLU A 100 -13.71 -2.51 -8.48
N GLU A 101 -12.65 -3.23 -8.11
CA GLU A 101 -12.35 -3.49 -6.71
C GLU A 101 -11.92 -2.22 -5.95
N VAL A 102 -11.07 -1.38 -6.55
CA VAL A 102 -10.67 -0.09 -5.97
C VAL A 102 -11.88 0.84 -5.84
N SER A 103 -12.74 0.90 -6.86
CA SER A 103 -13.95 1.74 -6.81
C SER A 103 -14.91 1.29 -5.70
N LEU A 104 -15.07 -0.02 -5.52
CA LEU A 104 -15.89 -0.57 -4.43
C LEU A 104 -15.30 -0.24 -3.06
N ALA A 105 -13.99 -0.43 -2.88
CA ALA A 105 -13.31 -0.13 -1.63
C ALA A 105 -13.40 1.36 -1.28
N TYR A 106 -13.19 2.24 -2.26
CA TYR A 106 -13.36 3.68 -2.11
C TYR A 106 -14.80 4.05 -1.70
N SER A 107 -15.80 3.47 -2.37
CA SER A 107 -17.20 3.79 -2.08
C SER A 107 -17.58 3.42 -0.64
N ARG A 108 -17.09 2.28 -0.14
CA ARG A 108 -17.26 1.88 1.26
C ARG A 108 -16.54 2.80 2.24
N ALA A 109 -15.34 3.25 1.89
CA ALA A 109 -14.60 4.21 2.72
C ALA A 109 -15.31 5.57 2.79
N LEU A 110 -15.90 6.02 1.68
CA LEU A 110 -16.69 7.23 1.61
C LEU A 110 -17.95 7.14 2.50
N GLU A 111 -18.71 6.04 2.40
CA GLU A 111 -19.88 5.78 3.23
C GLU A 111 -19.54 5.74 4.73
N ASP A 112 -18.46 5.07 5.11
CA ASP A 112 -17.99 4.98 6.49
C ASP A 112 -17.63 6.37 7.05
N ASN A 113 -16.92 7.18 6.26
CA ASN A 113 -16.55 8.53 6.68
C ASN A 113 -17.75 9.49 6.74
N LEU A 114 -18.71 9.39 5.82
CA LEU A 114 -19.96 10.15 5.87
C LEU A 114 -20.76 9.76 7.12
N SER A 115 -20.88 8.46 7.40
CA SER A 115 -21.56 7.93 8.59
C SER A 115 -20.88 8.35 9.90
N ALA A 116 -19.55 8.46 9.88
CA ALA A 116 -18.76 8.95 10.99
C ALA A 116 -18.70 10.49 11.10
N GLY A 117 -19.35 11.24 10.19
CA GLY A 117 -19.36 12.71 10.18
C GLY A 117 -18.00 13.35 9.89
N ARG A 118 -17.07 12.62 9.26
CA ARG A 118 -15.71 13.07 8.96
C ARG A 118 -15.61 13.87 7.67
N ILE A 119 -16.63 13.77 6.83
CA ILE A 119 -16.78 14.51 5.57
C ILE A 119 -18.23 14.97 5.49
N GLN A 120 -18.45 16.21 5.06
CA GLN A 120 -19.78 16.82 4.87
C GLN A 120 -20.07 16.99 3.38
#